data_AF-A0A8T6T5T5-F1
#
_entry.id   AF-A0A8T6T5T5-F1
#
_cell.length_a   1.000
_cell.length_b   1.000
_cell.length_c   1.000
_cell.angle_alpha   90.00
_cell.angle_beta   90.00
_cell.angle_gamma   90.00
#
_symmetry.space_group_name_H-M   'P 1'
#
loop_
_entity.id
_entity.type
_entity.pdbx_description
1 polymer ?
#
loop_
_entity_poly.entity_id
_entity_poly.type
_entity_poly.pdbx_seq_one_letter_code
_entity_poly.pdbx_strand_id
1 'polypeptide(L)'
;VPFNIQGDEEWCCTSPLLRTGQRRLTRDFAVHTRDLMKSSGASIMITACAGCMATTKRDHTKVLGGDLGYQVMHVSQYAANLIDEGRLKFNRSVRRKVTYHDPCHLGRHAGVFDEPRKVIESIPGIEFVEMPRNRETSRCCGAGAGFKAQFNDYAVNIGADRVQEAVDTGAEQIITTCPFCAVNLNAGAKQLGVRMPTIDLMQLVLEAIGPQM
;
A
#
# COMPACT_ATOMS: atom_id res chain seq x y z
N VAL A 1 -6.01 18.04 -10.43
CA VAL A 1 -6.08 18.23 -8.95
C VAL A 1 -4.84 19.03 -8.56
N PRO A 2 -4.95 20.17 -7.86
CA PRO A 2 -3.76 20.82 -7.31
C PRO A 2 -3.19 19.91 -6.21
N PHE A 3 -1.94 19.47 -6.36
CA PHE A 3 -1.23 18.69 -5.36
C PHE A 3 0.20 19.22 -5.23
N ASN A 4 0.83 18.91 -4.12
CA ASN A 4 2.24 19.16 -3.90
C ASN A 4 2.94 17.85 -3.49
N ILE A 5 4.25 17.78 -3.69
CA ILE A 5 5.10 16.68 -3.22
C ILE A 5 6.11 17.24 -2.23
N GLN A 6 6.49 16.45 -1.24
CA GLN A 6 7.46 16.88 -0.23
C GLN A 6 8.90 16.93 -0.78
N GLY A 7 9.18 16.22 -1.88
CA GLY A 7 10.47 16.28 -2.57
C GLY A 7 11.62 15.88 -1.65
N ASP A 8 12.72 16.63 -1.69
CA ASP A 8 13.91 16.38 -0.88
C ASP A 8 13.68 16.55 0.63
N GLU A 9 12.59 17.21 1.04
CA GLU A 9 12.20 17.38 2.44
C GLU A 9 11.43 16.16 2.99
N GLU A 10 11.05 15.21 2.13
CA GLU A 10 10.34 14.00 2.56
C GLU A 10 11.24 13.09 3.39
N TRP A 11 10.86 12.85 4.64
CA TRP A 11 11.56 11.91 5.51
C TRP A 11 10.81 10.59 5.62
N CYS A 12 11.57 9.51 5.84
CA CYS A 12 11.01 8.17 6.05
C CYS A 12 9.96 8.18 7.17
N CYS A 13 8.84 7.46 6.99
CA CYS A 13 7.85 7.29 8.05
C CYS A 13 8.40 6.59 9.33
N THR A 14 9.58 5.97 9.24
CA THR A 14 10.27 5.20 10.29
C THR A 14 9.57 3.90 10.70
N SER A 15 8.70 3.36 9.84
CA SER A 15 7.92 2.15 10.14
C SER A 15 8.76 0.96 10.65
N PRO A 16 9.89 0.58 9.99
CA PRO A 16 10.76 -0.49 10.50
C PRO A 16 11.42 -0.11 11.82
N LEU A 17 12.05 1.07 11.89
CA LEU A 17 12.77 1.58 13.07
C LEU A 17 11.90 1.58 14.33
N LEU A 18 10.65 2.03 14.21
CA LEU A 18 9.72 2.02 15.32
C LEU A 18 9.46 0.59 15.83
N ARG A 19 9.27 -0.35 14.89
CA ARG A 19 8.93 -1.76 15.19
C ARG A 19 10.14 -2.53 15.74
N THR A 20 11.35 -2.08 15.43
CA THR A 20 12.61 -2.61 15.99
C THR A 20 13.10 -1.85 17.23
N GLY A 21 12.31 -0.89 17.75
CA GLY A 21 12.50 -0.28 19.07
C GLY A 21 13.12 1.12 19.08
N GLN A 22 13.44 1.73 17.94
CA GLN A 22 14.10 3.04 17.85
C GLN A 22 13.09 4.21 18.00
N ARG A 23 12.36 4.23 19.13
CA ARG A 23 11.26 5.18 19.39
C ARG A 23 11.67 6.65 19.42
N ARG A 24 12.87 6.96 19.94
CA ARG A 24 13.38 8.34 19.99
C ARG A 24 13.56 8.91 18.59
N LEU A 25 14.20 8.16 17.70
CA LEU A 25 14.40 8.57 16.31
C LEU A 25 13.06 8.73 15.58
N THR A 26 12.09 7.82 15.81
CA THR A 26 10.73 7.98 15.28
C THR A 26 10.05 9.28 15.75
N ARG A 27 10.29 9.74 16.99
CA ARG A 27 9.73 11.01 17.46
C ARG A 27 10.27 12.18 16.65
N ASP A 28 11.57 12.24 16.43
CA ASP A 28 12.21 13.35 15.71
C ASP A 28 11.67 13.42 14.26
N PHE A 29 11.52 12.27 13.61
CA PHE A 29 10.95 12.18 12.26
C PHE A 29 9.46 12.54 12.23
N ALA A 30 8.69 12.12 13.24
CA ALA A 30 7.28 12.48 13.35
C ALA A 30 7.07 13.99 13.53
N VAL A 31 7.94 14.67 14.29
CA VAL A 31 7.95 16.13 14.42
C VAL A 31 8.20 16.78 13.07
N HIS A 32 9.26 16.37 12.37
CA HIS A 32 9.59 16.88 11.03
C HIS A 32 8.43 16.71 10.04
N THR A 33 7.90 15.49 9.90
CA THR A 33 6.78 15.21 8.99
C THR A 33 5.55 16.05 9.30
N ARG A 34 5.21 16.23 10.59
CA ARG A 34 4.07 17.07 10.99
C ARG A 34 4.30 18.54 10.65
N ASP A 35 5.47 19.07 10.94
CA ASP A 35 5.77 20.49 10.78
C ASP A 35 5.89 20.87 9.30
N LEU A 36 6.50 19.99 8.48
CA LEU A 36 6.50 20.10 7.03
C LEU A 36 5.09 20.05 6.44
N MET A 37 4.24 19.15 6.94
CA MET A 37 2.86 19.09 6.48
C MET A 37 2.09 20.36 6.83
N LYS A 38 2.26 20.89 8.05
CA LYS A 38 1.62 22.15 8.47
C LYS A 38 2.09 23.35 7.67
N SER A 39 3.39 23.44 7.37
CA SER A 39 3.93 24.56 6.56
C SER A 39 3.43 24.54 5.12
N SER A 40 3.07 23.37 4.58
CA SER A 40 2.49 23.24 3.24
C SER A 40 1.07 23.84 3.12
N GLY A 41 0.37 24.03 4.24
CA GLY A 41 -1.03 24.48 4.25
C GLY A 41 -2.06 23.46 3.74
N ALA A 42 -1.64 22.25 3.38
CA ALA A 42 -2.55 21.20 2.92
C ALA A 42 -3.32 20.55 4.09
N SER A 43 -4.57 20.16 3.82
CA SER A 43 -5.45 19.51 4.80
C SER A 43 -5.41 17.98 4.75
N ILE A 44 -4.91 17.41 3.65
CA ILE A 44 -4.86 15.96 3.40
C ILE A 44 -3.44 15.58 2.98
N MET A 45 -2.82 14.69 3.75
CA MET A 45 -1.61 13.97 3.37
C MET A 45 -1.98 12.65 2.70
N ILE A 46 -1.56 12.45 1.46
CA ILE A 46 -1.76 11.20 0.72
C ILE A 46 -0.48 10.39 0.77
N THR A 47 -0.60 9.10 1.08
CA THR A 47 0.52 8.14 1.10
C THR A 47 0.28 7.02 0.10
N ALA A 48 1.33 6.58 -0.60
CA ALA A 48 1.26 5.47 -1.56
C ALA A 48 1.71 4.11 -0.96
N CYS A 49 1.97 4.07 0.35
CA CYS A 49 2.42 2.87 1.03
C CYS A 49 1.57 2.64 2.28
N ALA A 50 0.98 1.45 2.37
CA ALA A 50 0.28 0.98 3.57
C ALA A 50 1.08 1.20 4.88
N GLY A 51 2.39 0.97 4.85
CA GLY A 51 3.26 1.16 6.00
C GLY A 51 3.43 2.63 6.41
N CYS A 52 3.57 3.53 5.43
CA CYS A 52 3.62 4.96 5.69
C CYS A 52 2.28 5.44 6.25
N MET A 53 1.17 5.05 5.63
CA MET A 53 -0.19 5.40 6.08
C MET A 53 -0.40 5.07 7.56
N ALA A 54 -0.20 3.80 7.93
CA ALA A 54 -0.45 3.35 9.30
C ALA A 54 0.52 4.00 10.29
N THR A 55 1.80 4.13 9.91
CA THR A 55 2.82 4.69 10.81
C THR A 55 2.57 6.17 11.05
N THR A 56 2.30 6.95 10.01
CA THR A 56 1.97 8.37 10.16
C THR A 56 0.64 8.54 10.90
N LYS A 57 -0.46 7.92 10.44
CA LYS A 57 -1.80 8.13 11.01
C LYS A 57 -1.90 7.70 12.48
N ARG A 58 -1.35 6.53 12.82
CA ARG A 58 -1.51 5.93 14.16
C ARG A 58 -0.29 6.13 15.02
N ASP A 59 0.89 5.80 14.51
CA ASP A 59 2.08 5.69 15.37
C ASP A 59 2.69 7.07 15.65
N HIS A 60 2.77 7.98 14.68
CA HIS A 60 3.24 9.35 14.91
C HIS A 60 2.32 10.10 15.87
N THR A 61 0.99 10.00 15.69
CA THR A 61 -0.01 10.54 16.63
C THR A 61 0.24 10.07 18.07
N LYS A 62 0.51 8.78 18.26
CA LYS A 62 0.83 8.21 19.58
C LYS A 62 2.16 8.71 20.15
N VAL A 63 3.20 8.77 19.33
CA VAL A 63 4.53 9.22 19.75
C VAL A 63 4.50 10.71 20.11
N LEU A 64 3.80 11.53 19.35
CA LEU A 64 3.67 12.96 19.58
C LEU A 64 2.70 13.32 20.72
N GLY A 65 1.78 12.40 21.07
CA GLY A 65 0.83 12.60 22.16
C GLY A 65 -0.35 13.51 21.80
N GLY A 66 -0.71 13.58 20.52
CA GLY A 66 -1.79 14.44 20.02
C GLY A 66 -2.07 14.23 18.54
N ASP A 67 -3.14 14.85 18.05
CA ASP A 67 -3.49 14.83 16.63
C ASP A 67 -2.43 15.56 15.79
N LEU A 68 -2.25 15.08 14.55
CA LEU A 68 -1.39 15.69 13.55
C LEU A 68 -1.95 17.03 13.04
N GLY A 69 -3.27 17.21 13.11
CA GLY A 69 -3.97 18.42 12.65
C GLY A 69 -4.23 18.42 11.15
N TYR A 70 -4.15 17.27 10.50
CA TYR A 70 -4.46 17.04 9.08
C TYR A 70 -4.89 15.59 8.87
N GLN A 71 -5.64 15.34 7.81
CA GLN A 71 -6.08 13.99 7.46
C GLN A 71 -4.93 13.21 6.80
N VAL A 72 -4.80 11.93 7.14
CA VAL A 72 -3.87 11.00 6.46
C VAL A 72 -4.69 9.96 5.71
N MET A 73 -4.49 9.88 4.40
CA MET A 73 -5.15 8.93 3.51
C MET A 73 -4.14 8.03 2.80
N HIS A 74 -4.56 6.80 2.50
CA HIS A 74 -3.88 6.02 1.47
C HIS A 74 -4.35 6.43 0.08
N VAL A 75 -3.49 6.37 -0.94
CA VAL A 75 -3.82 6.75 -2.32
C VAL A 75 -4.99 5.94 -2.89
N SER A 76 -5.19 4.70 -2.41
CA SER A 76 -6.36 3.88 -2.78
C SER A 76 -7.68 4.49 -2.31
N GLN A 77 -7.70 5.09 -1.11
CA GLN A 77 -8.89 5.78 -0.60
C GLN A 77 -9.15 7.05 -1.39
N TYR A 78 -8.08 7.78 -1.73
CA TYR A 78 -8.19 8.98 -2.54
C TYR A 78 -8.69 8.66 -3.96
N ALA A 79 -8.17 7.62 -4.59
CA ALA A 79 -8.63 7.14 -5.89
C ALA A 79 -10.08 6.68 -5.85
N ALA A 80 -10.50 5.96 -4.82
CA ALA A 80 -11.90 5.58 -4.60
C ALA A 80 -12.83 6.81 -4.52
N ASN A 81 -12.44 7.84 -3.75
CA ASN A 81 -13.19 9.09 -3.68
C ASN A 81 -13.29 9.78 -5.04
N LEU A 82 -12.19 9.83 -5.81
CA LEU A 82 -12.20 10.43 -7.14
C LEU A 82 -13.11 9.67 -8.12
N ILE A 83 -13.23 8.35 -7.98
CA ILE A 83 -14.18 7.54 -8.77
C ILE A 83 -15.61 7.89 -8.37
N ASP A 84 -15.91 7.94 -7.07
CA ASP A 84 -17.24 8.29 -6.55
C ASP A 84 -17.67 9.71 -6.98
N GLU A 85 -16.71 10.64 -7.04
CA GLU A 85 -16.91 12.01 -7.54
C GLU A 85 -16.97 12.12 -9.07
N GLY A 86 -16.75 11.01 -9.81
CA GLY A 86 -16.71 10.99 -11.27
C GLY A 86 -15.51 11.71 -11.89
N ARG A 87 -14.47 11.99 -11.11
CA ARG A 87 -13.26 12.74 -11.49
C ARG A 87 -12.13 11.83 -11.96
N LEU A 88 -12.12 10.57 -11.53
CA LEU A 88 -11.25 9.52 -12.08
C LEU A 88 -12.09 8.64 -13.00
N LYS A 89 -11.79 8.70 -14.31
CA LYS A 89 -12.46 7.91 -15.35
C LYS A 89 -11.44 7.03 -16.04
N PHE A 90 -11.83 5.78 -16.28
CA PHE A 90 -11.01 4.81 -17.00
C PHE A 90 -11.41 4.80 -18.47
N ASN A 91 -10.46 5.17 -19.33
CA ASN A 91 -10.68 5.30 -20.77
C ASN A 91 -10.21 4.07 -21.55
N ARG A 92 -9.53 3.14 -20.89
CA ARG A 92 -9.03 1.89 -21.49
C ARG A 92 -9.55 0.70 -20.71
N SER A 93 -9.82 -0.37 -21.44
CA SER A 93 -10.07 -1.67 -20.83
C SER A 93 -8.75 -2.39 -20.57
N VAL A 94 -8.61 -2.97 -19.39
CA VAL A 94 -7.47 -3.80 -18.99
C VAL A 94 -7.98 -5.24 -18.84
N ARG A 95 -7.78 -6.07 -19.86
CA ARG A 95 -8.21 -7.48 -19.85
C ARG A 95 -7.16 -8.35 -19.18
N ARG A 96 -7.33 -8.59 -17.89
CA ARG A 96 -6.43 -9.43 -17.09
C ARG A 96 -7.20 -9.97 -15.88
N LYS A 97 -6.89 -11.21 -15.49
CA LYS A 97 -7.35 -11.75 -14.22
C LYS A 97 -6.38 -11.38 -13.11
N VAL A 98 -6.85 -10.68 -12.09
CA VAL A 98 -6.01 -10.17 -11.00
C VAL A 98 -6.56 -10.59 -9.65
N THR A 99 -5.66 -10.73 -8.66
CA THR A 99 -6.03 -10.89 -7.25
C THR A 99 -5.43 -9.77 -6.42
N TYR A 100 -5.95 -9.55 -5.21
CA TYR A 100 -5.45 -8.51 -4.31
C TYR A 100 -4.77 -9.10 -3.07
N HIS A 101 -3.58 -8.60 -2.74
CA HIS A 101 -2.95 -8.84 -1.44
C HIS A 101 -3.22 -7.65 -0.52
N ASP A 102 -4.07 -7.87 0.49
CA ASP A 102 -4.33 -6.93 1.59
C ASP A 102 -3.07 -6.70 2.45
N PRO A 103 -2.41 -5.52 2.38
CA PRO A 103 -1.30 -5.22 3.27
C PRO A 103 -1.80 -5.10 4.71
N CYS A 104 -1.11 -5.75 5.64
CA CYS A 104 -1.51 -5.77 7.06
C CYS A 104 -1.68 -4.37 7.68
N HIS A 105 -0.85 -3.41 7.27
CA HIS A 105 -0.93 -2.03 7.76
C HIS A 105 -2.12 -1.25 7.19
N LEU A 106 -2.58 -1.54 5.98
CA LEU A 106 -3.74 -0.85 5.40
C LEU A 106 -5.05 -1.48 5.88
N GLY A 107 -5.12 -2.82 5.82
CA GLY A 107 -6.27 -3.57 6.31
C GLY A 107 -6.35 -3.59 7.84
N ARG A 108 -5.64 -4.53 8.49
CA ARG A 108 -5.77 -4.78 9.93
C ARG A 108 -5.45 -3.60 10.85
N HIS A 109 -4.60 -2.65 10.44
CA HIS A 109 -4.22 -1.53 11.30
C HIS A 109 -5.00 -0.25 11.01
N ALA A 110 -5.59 -0.10 9.83
CA ALA A 110 -6.26 1.13 9.42
C ALA A 110 -7.72 0.94 8.98
N GLY A 111 -8.20 -0.31 8.89
CA GLY A 111 -9.58 -0.66 8.53
C GLY A 111 -9.91 -0.45 7.05
N VAL A 112 -8.90 -0.28 6.19
CA VAL A 112 -9.08 0.04 4.77
C VAL A 112 -9.00 -1.25 3.97
N PHE A 113 -10.16 -1.75 3.56
CA PHE A 113 -10.30 -2.99 2.79
C PHE A 113 -11.06 -2.78 1.48
N ASP A 114 -12.11 -1.96 1.48
CA ASP A 114 -13.02 -1.85 0.34
C ASP A 114 -12.51 -0.87 -0.72
N GLU A 115 -11.81 0.19 -0.33
CA GLU A 115 -11.35 1.22 -1.26
C GLU A 115 -10.38 0.68 -2.32
N PRO A 116 -9.37 -0.16 -1.99
CA PRO A 116 -8.53 -0.80 -3.01
C PRO A 116 -9.35 -1.66 -3.99
N ARG A 117 -10.34 -2.41 -3.48
CA ARG A 117 -11.19 -3.31 -4.28
C ARG A 117 -12.08 -2.52 -5.23
N LYS A 118 -12.76 -1.48 -4.72
CA LYS A 118 -13.56 -0.55 -5.53
C LYS A 118 -12.73 -0.01 -6.70
N VAL A 119 -11.49 0.41 -6.45
CA VAL A 119 -10.61 0.92 -7.50
C VAL A 119 -10.30 -0.15 -8.56
N ILE A 120 -10.01 -1.40 -8.15
CA ILE A 120 -9.74 -2.52 -9.06
C ILE A 120 -10.99 -2.84 -9.91
N GLU A 121 -12.13 -3.02 -9.26
CA GLU A 121 -13.40 -3.42 -9.89
C GLU A 121 -13.97 -2.34 -10.82
N SER A 122 -13.63 -1.08 -10.58
CA SER A 122 -14.04 0.04 -11.44
C SER A 122 -13.31 0.07 -12.78
N ILE A 123 -12.22 -0.69 -12.96
CA ILE A 123 -11.44 -0.72 -14.20
C ILE A 123 -12.12 -1.64 -15.22
N PRO A 124 -12.50 -1.14 -16.42
CA PRO A 124 -13.20 -1.95 -17.40
C PRO A 124 -12.40 -3.17 -17.87
N GLY A 125 -13.01 -4.35 -17.84
CA GLY A 125 -12.43 -5.60 -18.36
C GLY A 125 -11.49 -6.34 -17.42
N ILE A 126 -11.24 -5.82 -16.22
CA ILE A 126 -10.56 -6.57 -15.15
C ILE A 126 -11.47 -7.73 -14.72
N GLU A 127 -10.89 -8.92 -14.59
CA GLU A 127 -11.50 -10.04 -13.85
C GLU A 127 -10.85 -10.08 -12.47
N PHE A 128 -11.58 -9.62 -11.44
CA PHE A 128 -11.09 -9.64 -10.07
C PHE A 128 -11.47 -10.94 -9.36
N VAL A 129 -10.48 -11.65 -8.81
CA VAL A 129 -10.68 -12.84 -7.99
C VAL A 129 -9.97 -12.69 -6.65
N GLU A 130 -10.62 -13.09 -5.57
CA GLU A 130 -10.04 -13.05 -4.23
C GLU A 130 -9.24 -14.32 -3.92
N MET A 131 -8.14 -14.14 -3.18
CA MET A 131 -7.50 -15.27 -2.50
C MET A 131 -8.38 -15.76 -1.33
N PRO A 132 -8.32 -17.06 -0.96
CA PRO A 132 -9.16 -17.62 0.10
C PRO A 132 -9.03 -16.90 1.44
N ARG A 133 -7.82 -16.44 1.76
CA ARG A 133 -7.53 -15.62 2.93
C ARG A 133 -7.38 -14.17 2.49
N ASN A 134 -8.42 -13.38 2.66
CA ASN A 134 -8.43 -11.95 2.32
C ASN A 134 -8.89 -11.13 3.52
N ARG A 135 -8.84 -9.80 3.37
CA ARG A 135 -9.24 -8.82 4.38
C ARG A 135 -8.55 -9.08 5.73
N GLU A 136 -9.29 -9.18 6.82
CA GLU A 136 -8.78 -9.41 8.18
C GLU A 136 -8.00 -10.73 8.30
N THR A 137 -8.31 -11.72 7.46
CA THR A 137 -7.69 -13.05 7.48
C THR A 137 -6.48 -13.17 6.54
N SER A 138 -6.15 -12.12 5.79
CA SER A 138 -5.03 -12.11 4.85
C SER A 138 -3.71 -12.46 5.54
N ARG A 139 -2.96 -13.40 4.94
CA ARG A 139 -1.63 -13.76 5.42
C ARG A 139 -0.65 -12.62 5.17
N CYS A 140 0.32 -12.48 6.07
CA CYS A 140 1.42 -11.52 5.91
C CYS A 140 2.25 -11.85 4.67
N CYS A 141 2.76 -10.83 3.97
CA CYS A 141 3.73 -11.03 2.90
C CYS A 141 5.12 -11.43 3.41
N GLY A 142 5.43 -11.25 4.71
CA GLY A 142 6.74 -11.53 5.33
C GLY A 142 7.71 -10.33 5.41
N ALA A 143 7.42 -9.21 4.74
CA ALA A 143 8.41 -8.12 4.59
C ALA A 143 8.53 -7.15 5.78
N GLY A 144 7.48 -7.05 6.60
CA GLY A 144 7.31 -5.95 7.55
C GLY A 144 8.19 -5.99 8.79
N ALA A 145 8.08 -4.96 9.63
CA ALA A 145 8.63 -4.89 10.99
C ALA A 145 10.14 -5.14 11.14
N GLY A 146 10.93 -4.98 10.06
CA GLY A 146 12.36 -5.31 10.05
C GLY A 146 12.65 -6.81 9.90
N PHE A 147 11.63 -7.66 9.84
CA PHE A 147 11.79 -9.11 9.77
C PHE A 147 12.56 -9.55 8.54
N LYS A 148 12.22 -9.02 7.35
CA LYS A 148 12.98 -9.33 6.12
C LYS A 148 14.44 -8.89 6.18
N ALA A 149 14.73 -7.77 6.83
CA ALA A 149 16.11 -7.28 6.94
C ALA A 149 16.98 -8.22 7.79
N GLN A 150 16.41 -8.81 8.85
CA GLN A 150 17.12 -9.72 9.74
C GLN A 150 17.08 -11.19 9.28
N PHE A 151 15.96 -11.63 8.69
CA PHE A 151 15.62 -13.02 8.40
C PHE A 151 15.09 -13.14 6.98
N ASN A 152 15.89 -12.74 5.99
CA ASN A 152 15.45 -12.65 4.60
C ASN A 152 14.87 -13.97 4.08
N ASP A 153 15.53 -15.10 4.30
CA ASP A 153 15.09 -16.38 3.74
C ASP A 153 13.73 -16.80 4.30
N TYR A 154 13.52 -16.63 5.61
CA TYR A 154 12.22 -16.85 6.23
C TYR A 154 11.14 -15.90 5.71
N ALA A 155 11.48 -14.63 5.51
CA ALA A 155 10.56 -13.66 4.94
C ALA A 155 10.15 -14.03 3.52
N VAL A 156 11.08 -14.47 2.68
CA VAL A 156 10.77 -14.91 1.31
C VAL A 156 9.94 -16.19 1.31
N ASN A 157 10.21 -17.15 2.21
CA ASN A 157 9.38 -18.34 2.38
C ASN A 157 7.91 -17.99 2.70
N ILE A 158 7.69 -17.07 3.63
CA ILE A 158 6.32 -16.58 3.95
C ILE A 158 5.68 -15.91 2.72
N GLY A 159 6.46 -15.13 1.97
CA GLY A 159 6.01 -14.51 0.73
C GLY A 159 5.64 -15.54 -0.33
N ALA A 160 6.43 -16.60 -0.48
CA ALA A 160 6.18 -17.71 -1.41
C ALA A 160 4.86 -18.42 -1.09
N ASP A 161 4.60 -18.77 0.18
CA ASP A 161 3.31 -19.35 0.58
C ASP A 161 2.13 -18.47 0.16
N ARG A 162 2.28 -17.14 0.30
CA ARG A 162 1.24 -16.20 -0.11
C ARG A 162 1.09 -16.09 -1.63
N VAL A 163 2.19 -16.19 -2.37
CA VAL A 163 2.15 -16.23 -3.85
C VAL A 163 1.49 -17.51 -4.33
N GLN A 164 1.73 -18.66 -3.68
CA GLN A 164 1.07 -19.91 -4.05
C GLN A 164 -0.45 -19.78 -3.95
N GLU A 165 -0.97 -19.16 -2.89
CA GLU A 165 -2.42 -18.88 -2.80
C GLU A 165 -2.93 -18.04 -3.97
N ALA A 166 -2.15 -17.08 -4.48
CA ALA A 166 -2.52 -16.28 -5.63
C ALA A 166 -2.50 -17.10 -6.93
N VAL A 167 -1.53 -18.03 -7.07
CA VAL A 167 -1.48 -18.97 -8.21
C VAL A 167 -2.72 -19.86 -8.22
N ASP A 168 -3.13 -20.35 -7.06
CA ASP A 168 -4.26 -21.28 -6.91
C ASP A 168 -5.62 -20.63 -7.29
N THR A 169 -5.73 -19.30 -7.32
CA THR A 169 -6.94 -18.60 -7.83
C THR A 169 -7.01 -18.53 -9.35
N GLY A 170 -5.92 -18.87 -10.04
CA GLY A 170 -5.76 -18.68 -11.48
C GLY A 170 -5.52 -17.22 -11.90
N ALA A 171 -5.25 -16.31 -10.96
CA ALA A 171 -4.88 -14.94 -11.30
C ALA A 171 -3.55 -14.89 -12.08
N GLU A 172 -3.41 -13.89 -12.94
CA GLU A 172 -2.18 -13.63 -13.69
C GLU A 172 -1.23 -12.69 -12.95
N GLN A 173 -1.76 -11.97 -11.95
CA GLN A 173 -1.05 -10.90 -11.27
C GLN A 173 -1.62 -10.63 -9.87
N ILE A 174 -0.73 -10.28 -8.93
CA ILE A 174 -1.10 -9.79 -7.61
C ILE A 174 -1.07 -8.26 -7.63
N ILE A 175 -2.16 -7.64 -7.20
CA ILE A 175 -2.25 -6.21 -6.91
C ILE A 175 -2.02 -5.99 -5.43
N THR A 176 -1.25 -4.96 -5.08
CA THR A 176 -1.10 -4.54 -3.68
C THR A 176 -1.01 -3.02 -3.59
N THR A 177 -1.06 -2.50 -2.36
CA THR A 177 -0.98 -1.07 -2.02
C THR A 177 0.19 -0.80 -1.07
N CYS A 178 1.23 -1.63 -1.17
CA CYS A 178 2.39 -1.56 -0.30
C CYS A 178 3.66 -1.99 -1.05
N PRO A 179 4.61 -1.08 -1.28
CA PRO A 179 5.88 -1.39 -1.93
C PRO A 179 6.67 -2.51 -1.23
N PHE A 180 6.65 -2.57 0.10
CA PHE A 180 7.30 -3.66 0.85
C PHE A 180 6.68 -5.03 0.55
N CYS A 181 5.35 -5.08 0.39
CA CYS A 181 4.67 -6.31 -0.01
C CYS A 181 5.04 -6.68 -1.44
N ALA A 182 5.03 -5.73 -2.37
CA ALA A 182 5.41 -5.97 -3.77
C ALA A 182 6.83 -6.53 -3.89
N VAL A 183 7.81 -5.96 -3.17
CA VAL A 183 9.19 -6.47 -3.17
C VAL A 183 9.25 -7.93 -2.72
N ASN A 184 8.61 -8.27 -1.60
CA ASN A 184 8.76 -9.60 -1.04
C ASN A 184 7.90 -10.67 -1.73
N LEU A 185 6.72 -10.30 -2.24
CA LEU A 185 5.89 -11.20 -3.04
C LEU A 185 6.55 -11.50 -4.39
N ASN A 186 7.18 -10.51 -5.05
CA ASN A 186 7.97 -10.79 -6.25
C ASN A 186 9.19 -11.69 -5.95
N ALA A 187 9.84 -11.53 -4.78
CA ALA A 187 10.88 -12.46 -4.35
C ALA A 187 10.34 -13.88 -4.10
N GLY A 188 9.15 -14.01 -3.49
CA GLY A 188 8.47 -15.29 -3.29
C GLY A 188 8.10 -15.97 -4.61
N ALA A 189 7.59 -15.22 -5.58
CA ALA A 189 7.29 -15.74 -6.92
C ALA A 189 8.55 -16.25 -7.63
N LYS A 190 9.66 -15.50 -7.52
CA LYS A 190 10.96 -15.93 -8.03
C LYS A 190 11.44 -17.22 -7.36
N GLN A 191 11.26 -17.35 -6.05
CA GLN A 191 11.63 -18.57 -5.31
C GLN A 191 10.82 -19.79 -5.75
N LEU A 192 9.52 -19.63 -5.99
CA LEU A 192 8.66 -20.70 -6.49
C LEU A 192 8.91 -21.05 -7.96
N GLY A 193 9.65 -20.22 -8.70
CA GLY A 193 9.83 -20.40 -10.15
C GLY A 193 8.56 -20.15 -10.96
N VAL A 194 7.59 -19.39 -10.43
CA VAL A 194 6.32 -19.09 -11.08
C VAL A 194 6.31 -17.66 -11.63
N ARG A 195 5.58 -17.45 -12.73
CA ARG A 195 5.34 -16.10 -13.27
C ARG A 195 4.08 -15.49 -12.64
N MET A 196 4.23 -14.90 -11.45
CA MET A 196 3.17 -14.18 -10.74
C MET A 196 3.67 -12.78 -10.32
N PRO A 197 3.72 -11.81 -11.24
CA PRO A 197 4.18 -10.47 -10.93
C PRO A 197 3.28 -9.83 -9.85
N THR A 198 3.88 -9.07 -8.95
CA THR A 198 3.15 -8.20 -8.02
C THR A 198 3.38 -6.75 -8.39
N ILE A 199 2.29 -5.99 -8.61
CA ILE A 199 2.35 -4.55 -8.92
C ILE A 199 1.58 -3.71 -7.91
N ASP A 200 1.89 -2.42 -7.89
CA ASP A 200 1.12 -1.44 -7.14
C ASP A 200 -0.22 -1.13 -7.84
N LEU A 201 -1.28 -0.94 -7.07
CA LEU A 201 -2.61 -0.56 -7.55
C LEU A 201 -2.58 0.67 -8.47
N MET A 202 -1.75 1.66 -8.20
CA MET A 202 -1.66 2.87 -9.02
C MET A 202 -1.03 2.62 -10.39
N GLN A 203 -0.23 1.55 -10.56
CA GLN A 203 0.24 1.14 -11.89
C GLN A 203 -0.92 0.61 -12.74
N LEU A 204 -1.83 -0.15 -12.13
CA LEU A 204 -3.03 -0.63 -12.81
C LEU A 204 -3.98 0.53 -13.17
N VAL A 205 -4.15 1.49 -12.26
CA VAL A 205 -4.89 2.73 -12.53
C VAL A 205 -4.26 3.50 -13.69
N LEU A 206 -2.93 3.65 -13.72
CA LEU A 206 -2.21 4.34 -14.78
C LEU A 206 -2.41 3.66 -16.15
N GLU A 207 -2.39 2.33 -16.20
CA GLU A 207 -2.68 1.55 -17.42
C GLU A 207 -4.10 1.83 -17.94
N ALA A 208 -5.07 1.92 -17.04
CA ALA A 208 -6.49 2.09 -17.35
C ALA A 208 -6.91 3.52 -17.73
N ILE A 209 -6.22 4.56 -17.23
CA ILE A 209 -6.50 5.95 -17.64
C ILE A 209 -5.96 6.28 -19.04
N GLY A 210 -4.89 5.59 -19.48
CA GLY A 210 -4.22 5.85 -20.76
C GLY A 210 -3.35 7.12 -20.77
N PRO A 211 -2.68 7.45 -21.90
CA PRO A 211 -1.98 8.73 -22.04
C PRO A 211 -2.98 9.88 -21.82
N GLN A 212 -2.58 10.88 -21.05
CA GLN A 212 -3.29 12.16 -21.02
C GLN A 212 -3.09 12.79 -22.41
N MET A 213 -4.14 12.82 -23.23
CA MET A 213 -4.16 13.64 -24.45
C MET A 213 -4.25 15.12 -24.09
#